data_AF-A0A959Z005-F1
#
_entry.id   AF-A0A959Z005-F1
#
_cell.length_a   1.000
_cell.length_b   1.000
_cell.length_c   1.000
_cell.angle_alpha   90.00
_cell.angle_beta   90.00
_cell.angle_gamma   90.00
#
_symmetry.space_group_name_H-M   'P 1'
#
loop_
_entity.id
_entity.type
_entity.pdbx_description
1 polymer ?
#
loop_
_entity_poly.entity_id
_entity_poly.type
_entity_poly.pdbx_seq_one_letter_code
_entity_poly.pdbx_strand_id
1 'polypeptide(L)'
;MRTPATNFRSILLLLLAALLLPQAAGAQKLKERMAQRYAEVFDYPRMAAVYEDIVTSGKGDVSDMRRLALAYKRMGEWGKAEQTYTRIMGTGSASPQDMWDYAEVLRNNGKYEEAMEWYANYA
;
A
#
# COMPACT_ATOMS: atom_id res chain seq x y z
N MET A 1 19.73 -47.66 20.35
CA MET A 1 19.33 -46.63 19.36
C MET A 1 17.90 -46.93 18.90
N ARG A 2 16.89 -46.14 19.33
CA ARG A 2 15.51 -46.26 18.84
C ARG A 2 15.34 -45.26 17.70
N THR A 3 15.10 -45.75 16.49
CA THR A 3 14.67 -44.89 15.38
C THR A 3 13.24 -44.42 15.66
N PRO A 4 12.92 -43.13 15.54
CA PRO A 4 11.54 -42.68 15.62
C PRO A 4 10.84 -43.12 14.34
N ALA A 5 9.83 -44.00 14.45
CA ALA A 5 8.90 -44.25 13.36
C ALA A 5 8.10 -42.97 13.15
N THR A 6 8.49 -42.16 12.16
CA THR A 6 7.75 -40.98 11.75
C THR A 6 6.41 -41.44 11.19
N ASN A 7 5.38 -41.41 12.04
CA ASN A 7 4.07 -41.95 11.71
C ASN A 7 3.51 -41.23 10.48
N PHE A 8 3.11 -41.98 9.45
CA PHE A 8 2.54 -41.45 8.20
C PHE A 8 1.39 -40.45 8.46
N ARG A 9 0.61 -40.69 9.53
CA ARG A 9 -0.41 -39.74 10.03
C ARG A 9 0.17 -38.38 10.46
N SER A 10 1.30 -38.37 11.13
CA SER A 10 2.00 -37.15 11.55
C SER A 10 2.53 -36.38 10.34
N ILE A 11 3.02 -37.08 9.31
CA ILE A 11 3.45 -36.47 8.05
C ILE A 11 2.24 -35.87 7.30
N LEU A 12 1.11 -36.60 7.26
CA LEU A 12 -0.12 -36.14 6.62
C LEU A 12 -0.71 -34.90 7.32
N LEU A 13 -0.69 -34.88 8.66
CA LEU A 13 -1.14 -33.73 9.45
C LEU A 13 -0.25 -32.49 9.24
N LEU A 14 1.07 -32.67 9.12
CA LEU A 14 2.00 -31.58 8.82
C LEU A 14 1.81 -31.03 7.39
N LEU A 15 1.55 -31.89 6.41
CA LEU A 15 1.25 -31.47 5.03
C LEU A 15 -0.09 -30.70 4.94
N LEU A 16 -1.11 -31.14 5.67
CA LEU A 16 -2.41 -30.46 5.71
C LEU A 16 -2.32 -29.09 6.42
N ALA A 17 -1.52 -28.99 7.48
CA ALA A 17 -1.25 -27.74 8.19
C ALA A 17 -0.48 -26.73 7.31
N ALA A 18 0.46 -27.20 6.48
CA ALA A 18 1.19 -26.34 5.54
C ALA A 18 0.30 -25.77 4.43
N LEU A 19 -0.78 -26.45 4.04
CA LEU A 19 -1.74 -25.99 3.03
C LEU A 19 -2.65 -24.86 3.54
N LEU A 20 -2.84 -24.77 4.86
CA LEU A 20 -3.61 -23.71 5.52
C LEU A 20 -2.82 -22.41 5.70
N LEU A 21 -1.53 -22.39 5.35
CA LEU A 21 -0.73 -21.17 5.38
C LEU A 21 -1.28 -20.18 4.35
N PRO A 22 -1.46 -18.90 4.73
CA PRO A 22 -2.05 -17.91 3.84
C PRO A 22 -1.18 -17.70 2.60
N GLN A 23 -1.68 -18.14 1.44
CA GLN A 23 -1.10 -17.95 0.10
C GLN A 23 -1.13 -16.47 -0.36
N ALA A 24 -1.40 -15.53 0.55
CA ALA A 24 -1.72 -14.14 0.24
C ALA A 24 -0.56 -13.37 -0.42
N ALA A 25 0.69 -13.73 -0.10
CA ALA A 25 1.88 -13.04 -0.59
C ALA A 25 2.06 -13.14 -2.12
N GLY A 26 1.61 -14.23 -2.75
CA GLY A 26 1.73 -14.41 -4.21
C GLY A 26 0.79 -13.50 -5.00
N ALA A 27 -0.45 -13.35 -4.53
CA ALA A 27 -1.48 -12.56 -5.19
C ALA A 27 -1.20 -11.05 -5.13
N GLN A 28 -0.71 -10.54 -4.00
CA GLN A 28 -0.37 -9.12 -3.85
C GLN A 28 0.81 -8.72 -4.74
N LYS A 29 1.87 -9.53 -4.78
CA LYS A 29 3.03 -9.30 -5.66
C LYS A 29 2.66 -9.27 -7.14
N LEU A 30 1.67 -10.05 -7.57
CA LEU A 30 1.17 -9.99 -8.94
C LEU A 30 0.45 -8.66 -9.22
N LYS A 31 -0.42 -8.22 -8.32
CA LYS A 31 -1.14 -6.94 -8.44
C LYS A 31 -0.17 -5.75 -8.49
N GLU A 32 0.83 -5.71 -7.61
CA GLU A 32 1.87 -4.67 -7.64
C GLU A 32 2.61 -4.62 -8.98
N ARG A 33 2.98 -5.78 -9.55
CA ARG A 33 3.61 -5.85 -10.88
C ARG A 33 2.71 -5.28 -11.98
N MET A 34 1.41 -5.61 -11.94
CA MET A 34 0.43 -5.04 -12.88
C MET A 34 0.36 -3.53 -12.76
N ALA A 35 0.30 -3.00 -11.52
CA ALA A 35 0.28 -1.57 -11.28
C ALA A 35 1.57 -0.86 -11.73
N GLN A 36 2.73 -1.50 -11.58
CA GLN A 36 3.99 -1.00 -12.15
C GLN A 36 3.95 -0.91 -13.67
N ARG A 37 3.38 -1.91 -14.36
CA ARG A 37 3.19 -1.84 -15.82
C ARG A 37 2.26 -0.71 -16.22
N TYR A 38 1.18 -0.47 -15.47
CA TYR A 38 0.32 0.67 -15.73
C TYR A 38 1.04 2.00 -15.52
N ALA A 39 1.90 2.10 -14.50
CA ALA A 39 2.73 3.29 -14.29
C ALA A 39 3.74 3.53 -15.43
N GLU A 40 4.35 2.47 -15.99
CA GLU A 40 5.28 2.56 -17.12
C GLU A 40 4.64 3.14 -18.40
N VAL A 41 3.34 2.89 -18.59
CA VAL A 41 2.56 3.40 -19.73
C VAL A 41 1.66 4.59 -19.37
N PHE A 42 1.88 5.20 -18.19
CA PHE A 42 1.13 6.37 -17.69
C PHE A 42 -0.38 6.14 -17.54
N ASP A 43 -0.82 4.89 -17.42
CA ASP A 43 -2.23 4.52 -17.19
C ASP A 43 -2.57 4.59 -15.69
N TYR A 44 -2.61 5.81 -15.17
CA TYR A 44 -2.89 6.09 -13.77
C TYR A 44 -4.29 5.67 -13.31
N PRO A 45 -5.36 5.70 -14.14
CA PRO A 45 -6.66 5.16 -13.75
C PRO A 45 -6.61 3.67 -13.39
N ARG A 46 -5.96 2.84 -14.21
CA ARG A 46 -5.82 1.41 -13.90
C ARG A 46 -4.87 1.17 -12.74
N MET A 47 -3.80 1.95 -12.62
CA MET A 47 -2.90 1.91 -11.46
C MET A 47 -3.68 2.18 -10.16
N ALA A 48 -4.50 3.23 -10.13
CA ALA A 48 -5.33 3.57 -8.98
C ALA A 48 -6.28 2.44 -8.62
N ALA A 49 -7.00 1.87 -9.60
CA ALA A 49 -7.93 0.76 -9.35
C ALA A 49 -7.26 -0.45 -8.70
N VAL A 50 -6.03 -0.79 -9.11
CA VAL A 50 -5.29 -1.90 -8.49
C VAL A 50 -4.93 -1.59 -7.04
N TYR A 51 -4.42 -0.39 -6.74
CA TYR A 51 -4.04 -0.04 -5.37
C TYR A 51 -5.25 0.25 -4.47
N GLU A 52 -6.37 0.72 -5.01
CA GLU A 52 -7.64 0.82 -4.28
C GLU A 52 -8.07 -0.56 -3.78
N ASP A 53 -8.06 -1.58 -4.63
CA ASP A 53 -8.40 -2.95 -4.27
C ASP A 53 -7.44 -3.54 -3.22
N ILE A 54 -6.13 -3.29 -3.35
CA ILE A 54 -5.14 -3.71 -2.33
C ILE A 54 -5.44 -3.05 -0.98
N VAL A 55 -5.58 -1.73 -0.94
CA VAL A 55 -5.75 -0.95 0.30
C VAL A 55 -7.09 -1.25 0.97
N THR A 56 -8.18 -1.33 0.20
CA THR A 56 -9.52 -1.61 0.74
C THR A 56 -9.67 -3.04 1.24
N SER A 57 -8.89 -3.99 0.71
CA SER A 57 -8.86 -5.38 1.22
C SER A 57 -8.20 -5.55 2.60
N GLY A 58 -7.67 -4.47 3.19
CA GLY A 58 -6.96 -4.48 4.48
C GLY A 58 -5.56 -5.09 4.42
N LYS A 59 -5.08 -5.44 3.23
CA LYS A 59 -3.73 -6.00 2.99
C LYS A 59 -2.71 -4.96 2.54
N GLY A 60 -3.17 -3.75 2.22
CA GLY A 60 -2.30 -2.67 1.79
C GLY A 60 -1.50 -2.08 2.94
N ASP A 61 -0.24 -1.78 2.66
CA ASP A 61 0.64 -1.06 3.57
C ASP A 61 0.77 0.43 3.20
N VAL A 62 1.64 1.16 3.91
CA VAL A 62 1.90 2.58 3.62
C VAL A 62 2.51 2.77 2.22
N SER A 63 3.31 1.83 1.72
CA SER A 63 3.87 1.87 0.37
C SER A 63 2.76 1.78 -0.69
N ASP A 64 1.79 0.90 -0.50
CA ASP A 64 0.63 0.78 -1.39
C ASP A 64 -0.21 2.06 -1.37
N MET A 65 -0.43 2.65 -0.20
CA MET A 65 -1.14 3.93 -0.07
C MET A 65 -0.39 5.09 -0.76
N ARG A 66 0.94 5.15 -0.66
CA ARG A 66 1.75 6.15 -1.39
C ARG A 66 1.56 6.04 -2.89
N ARG A 67 1.55 4.81 -3.41
CA ARG A 67 1.35 4.55 -4.85
C ARG A 67 -0.05 4.90 -5.29
N LEU A 68 -1.06 4.61 -4.48
CA LEU A 68 -2.43 5.06 -4.72
C LEU A 68 -2.52 6.59 -4.79
N ALA A 69 -1.95 7.28 -3.80
CA ALA A 69 -1.95 8.73 -3.75
C ALA A 69 -1.22 9.34 -4.97
N LEU A 70 -0.09 8.75 -5.37
CA LEU A 70 0.63 9.16 -6.58
C LEU A 70 -0.24 9.04 -7.83
N ALA A 71 -0.98 7.93 -7.99
CA ALA A 71 -1.89 7.77 -9.13
C ALA A 71 -2.97 8.86 -9.14
N TYR A 72 -3.57 9.17 -7.98
CA TYR A 72 -4.53 10.28 -7.87
C TYR A 72 -3.91 11.63 -8.21
N LYS A 73 -2.70 11.95 -7.69
CA LYS A 73 -1.97 13.19 -8.02
C LYS A 73 -1.77 13.32 -9.54
N ARG A 74 -1.41 12.22 -10.22
CA ARG A 74 -1.17 12.21 -11.67
C ARG A 74 -2.45 12.38 -12.50
N MET A 75 -3.60 12.03 -11.95
CA MET A 75 -4.91 12.26 -12.57
C MET A 75 -5.52 13.64 -12.23
N GLY A 76 -4.88 14.41 -11.34
CA GLY A 76 -5.45 15.66 -10.83
C GLY A 76 -6.57 15.45 -9.80
N GLU A 77 -6.74 14.23 -9.29
CA GLU A 77 -7.74 13.84 -8.29
C GLU A 77 -7.27 14.21 -6.88
N TRP A 78 -6.97 15.50 -6.67
CA TRP A 78 -6.31 16.00 -5.47
C TRP A 78 -7.09 15.75 -4.18
N GLY A 79 -8.42 15.75 -4.22
CA GLY A 79 -9.25 15.40 -3.06
C GLY A 79 -9.08 13.94 -2.61
N LYS A 80 -8.92 13.00 -3.56
CA LYS A 80 -8.65 11.58 -3.23
C LYS A 80 -7.21 11.37 -2.77
N ALA A 81 -6.27 12.10 -3.36
CA ALA A 81 -4.90 12.12 -2.90
C ALA A 81 -4.82 12.59 -1.44
N GLU A 82 -5.55 13.65 -1.08
CA GLU A 82 -5.57 14.19 0.28
C GLU A 82 -6.08 13.15 1.28
N GLN A 83 -7.25 12.56 1.03
CA GLN A 83 -7.81 11.50 1.88
C GLN A 83 -6.84 10.32 2.07
N THR A 84 -6.04 10.02 1.05
CA THR A 84 -5.05 8.94 1.13
C THR A 84 -3.85 9.34 1.98
N TYR A 85 -3.31 10.55 1.83
CA TYR A 85 -2.23 11.03 2.69
C TYR A 85 -2.69 11.27 4.13
N THR A 86 -3.92 11.72 4.39
CA THR A 86 -4.47 11.80 5.74
C THR A 86 -4.44 10.43 6.44
N ARG A 87 -4.79 9.35 5.71
CA ARG A 87 -4.66 7.99 6.23
C ARG A 87 -3.20 7.62 6.51
N ILE A 88 -2.27 7.96 5.61
CA ILE A 88 -0.82 7.73 5.82
C ILE A 88 -0.34 8.43 7.10
N MET A 89 -0.68 9.71 7.30
CA MET A 89 -0.31 10.47 8.50
C MET A 89 -0.87 9.82 9.79
N GLY A 90 -2.09 9.26 9.72
CA GLY A 90 -2.72 8.55 10.85
C GLY A 90 -2.07 7.21 11.22
N THR A 91 -1.20 6.64 10.38
CA THR A 91 -0.57 5.33 10.66
C THR A 91 0.59 5.39 11.66
N GLY A 92 1.13 6.57 11.96
CA GLY A 92 2.37 6.73 12.72
C GLY A 92 3.63 6.23 12.00
N SER A 93 3.51 5.76 10.76
CA SER A 93 4.60 5.25 9.92
C SER A 93 4.91 6.18 8.73
N ALA A 94 4.40 7.42 8.78
CA ALA A 94 4.66 8.43 7.78
C ALA A 94 6.14 8.84 7.78
N SER A 95 6.72 8.93 6.60
CA SER A 95 8.08 9.44 6.39
C SER A 95 8.05 10.96 6.20
N PRO A 96 9.21 11.64 6.35
CA PRO A 96 9.31 13.06 6.01
C PRO A 96 8.84 13.37 4.58
N GLN A 97 9.13 12.48 3.61
CA GLN A 97 8.67 12.65 2.24
C GLN A 97 7.13 12.62 2.14
N ASP A 98 6.45 11.80 2.94
CA ASP A 98 4.98 11.77 2.96
C ASP A 98 4.40 13.07 3.50
N MET A 99 5.04 13.69 4.49
CA MET A 99 4.62 14.99 5.04
C MET A 99 4.76 16.09 3.98
N TRP A 100 5.90 16.10 3.26
CA TRP A 100 6.11 17.04 2.16
C TRP A 100 5.10 16.84 1.02
N ASP A 101 4.88 15.59 0.62
CA ASP A 101 3.89 15.25 -0.41
C ASP A 101 2.47 15.61 0.02
N TYR A 102 2.13 15.43 1.30
CA TYR A 102 0.84 15.80 1.85
C TYR A 102 0.64 17.32 1.81
N ALA A 103 1.65 18.09 2.22
CA ALA A 103 1.65 19.55 2.09
C ALA A 103 1.47 20.00 0.63
N GLU A 104 2.11 19.32 -0.33
CA GLU A 104 1.92 19.57 -1.75
C GLU A 104 0.47 19.32 -2.19
N VAL A 105 -0.14 18.24 -1.73
CA VAL A 105 -1.54 17.92 -2.01
C VAL A 105 -2.49 18.94 -1.40
N LEU A 106 -2.28 19.34 -0.14
CA LEU A 106 -3.04 20.39 0.53
C LEU A 106 -2.98 21.71 -0.25
N ARG A 107 -1.78 22.10 -0.70
CA ARG A 107 -1.57 23.28 -1.55
C ARG A 107 -2.36 23.21 -2.85
N ASN A 108 -2.37 22.06 -3.53
CA ASN A 108 -3.14 21.87 -4.77
C ASN A 108 -4.66 21.92 -4.53
N ASN A 109 -5.12 21.55 -3.34
CA ASN A 109 -6.51 21.73 -2.90
C ASN A 109 -6.83 23.14 -2.38
N GLY A 110 -5.87 24.08 -2.45
CA GLY A 110 -6.07 25.47 -1.98
C GLY A 110 -5.96 25.64 -0.45
N LYS A 111 -5.56 24.60 0.28
CA LYS A 111 -5.38 24.61 1.74
C LYS A 111 -3.99 25.12 2.11
N TYR A 112 -3.73 26.38 1.78
CA TYR A 112 -2.38 26.96 1.87
C TYR A 112 -1.87 27.08 3.31
N GLU A 113 -2.74 27.45 4.26
CA GLU A 113 -2.37 27.57 5.68
C GLU A 113 -1.94 26.21 6.25
N GLU A 114 -2.76 25.17 6.09
CA GLU A 114 -2.43 23.81 6.51
C GLU A 114 -1.15 23.31 5.82
N ALA A 115 -0.99 23.56 4.52
CA ALA A 115 0.23 23.18 3.79
C ALA A 115 1.49 23.83 4.39
N MET A 116 1.42 25.10 4.80
CA MET A 116 2.54 25.80 5.42
C MET A 116 2.91 25.22 6.78
N GLU A 117 1.94 24.82 7.59
CA GLU A 117 2.21 24.14 8.87
C GLU A 117 3.01 22.86 8.66
N TRP A 118 2.63 22.05 7.66
CA TRP A 118 3.36 20.85 7.31
C TRP A 118 4.75 21.13 6.74
N TYR A 119 4.92 22.17 5.92
CA TYR A 119 6.25 22.57 5.43
C TYR A 119 7.17 23.07 6.55
N ALA A 120 6.63 23.77 7.56
CA ALA A 120 7.41 24.26 8.69
C ALA A 120 7.89 23.13 9.60
N ASN A 121 7.09 22.08 9.77
CA ASN A 121 7.43 20.90 10.58
C ASN A 121 8.36 19.90 9.87
N TYR A 122 8.68 20.14 8.60
CA TYR A 122 9.62 19.33 7.81
C TYR A 122 11.09 19.75 7.98
N ALA A 123 11.35 20.90 8.63
CA ALA A 123 12.69 21.49 8.80
C ALA A 123 13.50 20.89 9.97
#